data_AF-A0A8T2WFF3-F1
#
_entry.id   AF-A0A8T2WFF3-F1
#
_cell.length_a   1.000
_cell.length_b   1.000
_cell.length_c   1.000
_cell.angle_alpha   90.00
_cell.angle_beta   90.00
_cell.angle_gamma   90.00
#
_symmetry.space_group_name_H-M   'P 1'
#
loop_
_entity.id
_entity.type
_entity.pdbx_description
1 polymer ?
#
loop_
_entity_poly.entity_id
_entity_poly.type
_entity_poly.pdbx_seq_one_letter_code
_entity_poly.pdbx_strand_id
1 'polypeptide(L)' 'VRPVVSQGFGATIRGIVGIECNGGNPGAVQSRIRYYRDYCSQSGVSTENNLTC' A
#
# COMPACT_ATOMS: atom_id res chain seq x y z
N VAL A 1 -4.62 -8.89 -18.75
CA VAL A 1 -4.52 -7.82 -17.72
C VAL A 1 -3.73 -8.38 -16.53
N ARG A 2 -2.67 -7.72 -16.06
CA ARG A 2 -1.99 -8.15 -14.82
C ARG A 2 -2.81 -7.57 -13.68
N PRO A 3 -3.45 -8.36 -12.81
CA PRO A 3 -4.12 -7.81 -11.65
C PRO A 3 -3.04 -7.38 -10.68
N VAL A 4 -2.53 -6.15 -10.83
CA VAL A 4 -1.65 -5.51 -9.83
C VAL A 4 -2.33 -5.50 -8.45
N VAL A 5 -3.66 -5.52 -8.44
CA VAL A 5 -4.49 -5.64 -7.25
C VAL A 5 -4.19 -6.91 -6.43
N SER A 6 -3.87 -8.06 -7.05
CA SER A 6 -3.63 -9.32 -6.31
C SER A 6 -2.33 -9.34 -5.50
N GLN A 7 -1.42 -8.38 -5.69
CA GLN A 7 -0.16 -8.31 -4.93
C GLN A 7 -0.29 -7.48 -3.65
N GLY A 8 -1.43 -6.83 -3.44
CA GLY A 8 -1.68 -5.93 -2.31
C GLY A 8 -1.07 -4.55 -2.48
N PHE A 9 -1.40 -3.66 -1.54
CA PHE A 9 -1.04 -2.24 -1.63
C PHE A 9 0.47 -1.98 -1.55
N GLY A 10 1.25 -2.86 -0.89
CA GLY A 10 2.71 -2.76 -0.84
C GLY A 10 3.38 -2.84 -2.22
N ALA A 11 2.80 -3.62 -3.15
CA ALA A 11 3.28 -3.67 -4.53
C ALA A 11 3.04 -2.35 -5.27
N THR A 12 1.94 -1.65 -4.98
CA THR A 12 1.66 -0.31 -5.50
C THR A 12 2.67 0.71 -4.98
N ILE A 13 2.98 0.69 -3.67
CA ILE A 13 4.02 1.56 -3.10
C ILE A 13 5.36 1.28 -3.80
N ARG A 14 5.73 0.00 -3.98
CA ARG A 14 6.96 -0.38 -4.66
C ARG A 14 7.00 0.05 -6.12
N GLY A 15 5.87 0.01 -6.82
CA GLY A 15 5.75 0.45 -8.20
C GLY A 15 5.84 1.97 -8.39
N ILE A 16 5.37 2.75 -7.42
CA ILE A 16 5.36 4.23 -7.48
C ILE A 16 6.66 4.82 -6.91
N VAL A 17 7.10 4.33 -5.76
CA VAL A 17 8.22 4.91 -4.99
C VAL A 17 8.99 3.82 -4.24
N GLY A 18 9.58 2.89 -5.01
CA GLY A 18 10.28 1.72 -4.46
C GLY A 18 11.41 2.01 -3.46
N ILE A 19 11.96 3.23 -3.43
CA ILE A 19 12.99 3.63 -2.47
C ILE A 19 12.49 3.70 -1.02
N GLU A 20 11.18 3.80 -0.79
CA GLU A 20 10.63 3.81 0.56
C GLU A 20 10.55 2.40 1.16
N CYS A 21 10.54 1.37 0.31
CA CYS A 21 10.41 -0.04 0.69
C CYS A 21 11.70 -0.62 1.29
N ASN A 22 11.60 -1.80 1.90
CA ASN A 22 12.74 -2.54 2.51
C ASN A 22 13.52 -1.71 3.55
N GLY A 23 12.82 -0.83 4.27
CA GLY A 23 13.43 0.01 5.31
C GLY A 23 14.01 1.34 4.81
N GLY A 24 13.86 1.69 3.54
CA GLY A 24 14.35 2.97 3.02
C GLY A 24 13.63 4.19 3.60
N ASN A 25 12.31 4.09 3.82
CA ASN A 25 11.56 5.06 4.61
C ASN A 25 10.31 4.44 5.27
N PRO A 26 10.45 3.77 6.43
CA PRO A 26 9.35 3.09 7.11
C PRO A 26 8.18 4.01 7.48
N GLY A 27 8.49 5.26 7.86
CA GLY A 27 7.49 6.25 8.24
C GLY A 27 6.60 6.68 7.08
N ALA A 28 7.17 6.84 5.88
CA ALA A 28 6.42 7.13 4.67
C ALA A 28 5.53 5.95 4.27
N VAL A 29 6.05 4.72 4.28
CA VAL A 29 5.27 3.50 4.01
C VAL A 29 4.08 3.41 4.96
N GLN A 30 4.29 3.59 6.26
CA GLN A 30 3.22 3.54 7.25
C GLN A 30 2.17 4.63 7.05
N SER A 31 2.59 5.84 6.65
CA SER A 31 1.68 6.94 6.33
C SER A 31 0.80 6.61 5.12
N ARG A 32 1.39 6.06 4.05
CA ARG A 32 0.64 5.61 2.86
C ARG A 32 -0.37 4.52 3.20
N ILE A 33 0.02 3.55 4.03
CA ILE A 33 -0.87 2.49 4.51
C ILE A 33 -2.05 3.07 5.29
N ARG A 34 -1.80 4.06 6.17
CA ARG A 34 -2.84 4.74 6.93
C ARG A 34 -3.85 5.42 6.01
N TYR A 35 -3.38 6.23 5.06
CA TYR A 35 -4.28 6.88 4.09
C TYR A 35 -5.09 5.87 3.27
N TYR A 36 -4.45 4.79 2.81
CA TYR A 36 -5.14 3.72 2.09
C TYR A 36 -6.28 3.10 2.92
N ARG A 37 -6.03 2.80 4.21
CA ARG A 37 -7.06 2.29 5.12
C ARG A 37 -8.19 3.28 5.32
N ASP A 38 -7.87 4.56 5.52
CA ASP A 38 -8.87 5.60 5.71
C ASP A 38 -9.77 5.74 4.46
N TYR A 39 -9.20 5.69 3.25
CA TYR A 39 -9.98 5.73 2.00
C TYR A 39 -10.85 4.49 1.80
N CYS A 40 -10.32 3.30 2.11
CA CYS A 40 -11.11 2.07 2.05
C CYS A 40 -12.28 2.11 3.03
N SER A 41 -12.05 2.61 4.26
CA SER A 41 -13.11 2.79 5.27
C SER A 41 -14.19 3.75 4.80
N GLN A 42 -13.81 4.88 4.19
CA GLN A 42 -14.77 5.85 3.64
C GLN A 42 -15.62 5.26 2.50
N SER A 43 -15.04 4.34 1.73
CA SER A 43 -15.70 3.69 0.59
C SER A 43 -16.45 2.42 0.98
N GLY A 44 -16.40 2.00 2.26
CA GLY A 44 -17.02 0.76 2.73
C GLY A 44 -16.40 -0.52 2.15
N VAL A 45 -15.17 -0.47 1.65
CA VAL A 45 -14.48 -1.64 1.08
C VAL A 45 -13.46 -2.21 2.08
N SER A 46 -13.30 -3.53 2.08
CA SER A 46 -12.29 -4.19 2.90
C SER A 46 -10.88 -3.86 2.41
N THR A 47 -9.95 -3.66 3.34
CA THR A 47 -8.52 -3.54 3.01
C THR A 47 -7.94 -4.93 2.79
N GLU A 48 -7.15 -5.09 1.72
CA GLU A 48 -6.51 -6.37 1.42
C GLU A 48 -5.25 -6.60 2.26
N ASN A 49 -4.71 -7.82 2.19
CA ASN A 49 -3.44 -8.18 2.80
C ASN A 49 -2.25 -7.56 2.03
N ASN A 50 -1.03 -7.64 2.57
CA ASN A 50 0.22 -7.15 1.96
C ASN A 50 0.25 -5.62 1.73
N LEU A 51 -0.06 -4.86 2.78
CA LEU A 51 -0.02 -3.40 2.73
C LEU A 51 1.39 -2.83 2.79
N THR A 52 2.36 -3.61 3.25
CA THR A 52 3.74 -3.16 3.45
C THR A 52 4.66 -3.55 2.30
N CYS A 53 5.69 -2.73 2.13
CA CYS A 53 6.95 -2.98 1.45
C CYS A 53 7.97 -2.30 2.42
#